data_AF-A0A8H6S1S5-F1
#
_entry.id   AF-A0A8H6S1S5-F1
#
_cell.length_a   1.000
_cell.length_b   1.000
_cell.length_c   1.000
_cell.angle_alpha   90.00
_cell.angle_beta   90.00
_cell.angle_gamma   90.00
#
_symmetry.space_group_name_H-M   'P 1'
#
loop_
_entity.id
_entity.type
_entity.pdbx_description
1 polymer ?
#
loop_
_entity_poly.entity_id
_entity_poly.type
_entity_poly.pdbx_seq_one_letter_code
_entity_poly.pdbx_strand_id
1 'polypeptide(L)'
;MSEIILTQTTQSQKHNEALHRKDAENEARQASVKDRERAVEGRERELDERVLALKERTELIRGEMHMLVAERDLLARERDAAREALQQRDSDVAAANSALYTLLREHEELKKTHRPQCPESNDSLPEGSIREVVEQTSPEAVPPVLKAPSSHPTTNDPLQLHLPALQQLLSPFQQLQALLPHDLRAALTADSEDPTAETHSYSSIMMPLTRPQVSTSVSQIGYTSSESESLSSISPDSEQPALSPFTEHHNELDSKSETRSISLPDDLADVLRESPVDDCSSLAISAPFSAMSNQTQNTVTPGSPDSSSPKMPPPTGSAAGAFRPRVAPLAERKIYLDFMAQFLRPSTRPSFEKNIGRVAGNLNNHRATAMLRSLDKRPSRPPLYLPHRTLWCTKEKLHALCFEPTMVYSQAAGEWSANESVQRLCGTEVDLFVLDESDMYYAGVYFVHDMSALHPPGSILPRDISFTATMRAMGLERLRLGGREPDYELLTEKLAEVFADRRPRTACFGLQCVGFDGELYRTLRDKLRGRERGVRPGRPLVDAAESPVQRPARRASSGYRRRLEDEDGGGDVVSEEAREAKRQRR
;
A
#
# COMPACT_ATOMS: atom_id res chain seq x y z
N MET A 1 -10.86 -86.80 53.85
CA MET A 1 -12.07 -86.03 53.49
C MET A 1 -11.94 -84.55 53.85
N SER A 2 -11.60 -84.18 55.09
CA SER A 2 -11.55 -82.77 55.54
C SER A 2 -10.65 -81.87 54.68
N GLU A 3 -9.49 -82.35 54.24
CA GLU A 3 -8.60 -81.59 53.33
C GLU A 3 -9.26 -81.29 51.98
N ILE A 4 -10.01 -82.23 51.41
CA ILE A 4 -10.73 -82.04 50.14
C ILE A 4 -11.75 -80.91 50.30
N ILE A 5 -12.53 -80.93 51.38
CA ILE A 5 -13.51 -79.88 51.70
C ILE A 5 -12.81 -78.52 51.86
N LEU A 6 -11.67 -78.46 52.55
CA LEU A 6 -10.88 -77.23 52.71
C LEU A 6 -10.30 -76.70 51.37
N THR A 7 -9.84 -77.59 50.49
CA THR A 7 -9.39 -77.17 49.15
C THR A 7 -10.54 -76.68 48.28
N GLN A 8 -11.73 -77.28 48.39
CA GLN A 8 -12.91 -76.88 47.62
C GLN A 8 -13.48 -75.54 48.09
N THR A 9 -13.55 -75.30 49.40
CA THR A 9 -13.99 -74.00 49.95
C THR A 9 -13.02 -72.88 49.62
N THR A 10 -11.71 -73.10 49.74
CA THR A 10 -10.70 -72.09 49.36
C THR A 10 -10.65 -71.82 47.85
N GLN A 11 -10.93 -72.80 46.99
CA GLN A 11 -11.11 -72.58 45.55
C GLN A 11 -12.38 -71.78 45.25
N SER A 12 -13.51 -72.10 45.90
CA SER A 12 -14.77 -71.35 45.76
C SER A 12 -14.62 -69.90 46.22
N GLN A 13 -13.95 -69.64 47.36
CA GLN A 13 -13.65 -68.29 47.82
C GLN A 13 -12.80 -67.51 46.80
N LYS A 14 -11.71 -68.10 46.29
CA LYS A 14 -10.87 -67.47 45.26
C LYS A 14 -11.64 -67.18 43.97
N HIS A 15 -12.59 -68.03 43.60
CA HIS A 15 -13.47 -67.80 42.45
C HIS A 15 -14.39 -66.59 42.68
N ASN A 16 -15.04 -66.50 43.85
CA ASN A 16 -15.90 -65.37 44.20
C ASN A 16 -15.11 -64.06 44.29
N GLU A 17 -13.92 -64.07 44.88
CA GLU A 17 -13.02 -62.90 44.89
C GLU A 17 -12.61 -62.46 43.47
N ALA A 18 -12.35 -63.41 42.57
CA ALA A 18 -12.04 -63.11 41.17
C ALA A 18 -13.26 -62.56 40.40
N LEU A 19 -14.47 -63.01 40.75
CA LEU A 19 -15.72 -62.52 40.17
C LEU A 19 -16.00 -61.08 40.61
N HIS A 20 -15.93 -60.78 41.91
CA HIS A 20 -16.05 -59.40 42.41
C HIS A 20 -15.00 -58.44 41.85
N ARG A 21 -13.76 -58.90 41.62
CA ARG A 21 -12.73 -58.08 40.95
C ARG A 21 -13.10 -57.76 39.50
N LYS A 22 -13.70 -58.70 38.77
CA LYS A 22 -14.20 -58.46 37.41
C LYS A 22 -15.38 -57.50 37.39
N ASP A 23 -16.29 -57.61 38.35
CA ASP A 23 -17.43 -56.68 38.45
C ASP A 23 -16.94 -55.26 38.73
N ALA A 24 -16.03 -55.07 39.69
CA ALA A 24 -15.41 -53.78 39.96
C ALA A 24 -14.61 -53.22 38.75
N GLU A 25 -13.92 -54.08 38.00
CA GLU A 25 -13.25 -53.68 36.75
C GLU A 25 -14.25 -53.27 35.66
N ASN A 26 -15.38 -53.97 35.55
CA ASN A 26 -16.45 -53.64 34.61
C ASN A 26 -17.15 -52.33 34.98
N GLU A 27 -17.42 -52.07 36.26
CA GLU A 27 -17.95 -50.80 36.76
C GLU A 27 -16.98 -49.64 36.48
N ALA A 28 -15.68 -49.81 36.75
CA ALA A 28 -14.66 -48.82 36.43
C ALA A 28 -14.57 -48.53 34.92
N ARG A 29 -14.71 -49.56 34.07
CA ARG A 29 -14.78 -49.40 32.60
C ARG A 29 -16.05 -48.64 32.19
N GLN A 30 -17.22 -48.95 32.76
CA GLN A 30 -18.46 -48.23 32.47
C GLN A 30 -18.40 -46.75 32.90
N ALA A 31 -17.80 -46.45 34.06
CA ALA A 31 -17.55 -45.07 34.49
C ALA A 31 -16.64 -44.33 33.51
N SER A 32 -15.52 -44.95 33.10
CA SER A 32 -14.60 -44.37 32.12
C SER A 32 -15.23 -44.14 30.74
N VAL A 33 -16.17 -44.98 30.31
CA VAL A 33 -16.95 -44.77 29.07
C VAL A 33 -17.87 -43.56 29.21
N LYS A 34 -18.64 -43.46 30.29
CA LYS A 34 -19.55 -42.32 30.55
C LYS A 34 -18.82 -40.98 30.62
N ASP A 35 -17.63 -40.93 31.22
CA ASP A 35 -16.83 -39.70 31.24
C ASP A 35 -16.27 -39.33 29.87
N ARG A 36 -15.98 -40.33 29.01
CA ARG A 36 -15.60 -40.08 27.61
C ARG A 36 -16.79 -39.60 26.78
N GLU A 37 -18.00 -40.13 27.00
CA GLU A 37 -19.23 -39.67 26.34
C GLU A 37 -19.51 -38.20 26.67
N ARG A 38 -19.51 -37.82 27.95
CA ARG A 38 -19.63 -36.42 28.40
C ARG A 38 -18.58 -35.49 27.77
N ALA A 39 -17.35 -35.97 27.61
CA ALA A 39 -16.26 -35.21 26.99
C ALA A 39 -16.41 -35.06 25.46
N VAL A 40 -17.15 -35.96 24.79
CA VAL A 40 -17.53 -35.81 23.38
C VAL A 40 -18.68 -34.82 23.25
N GLU A 41 -19.76 -34.98 24.04
CA GLU A 41 -20.90 -34.04 24.06
C GLU A 41 -20.49 -32.59 24.34
N GLY A 42 -19.48 -32.39 25.20
CA GLY A 42 -18.93 -31.05 25.48
C GLY A 42 -18.20 -30.45 24.29
N ARG A 43 -17.51 -31.26 23.48
CA ARG A 43 -16.83 -30.81 22.25
C ARG A 43 -17.80 -30.58 21.10
N GLU A 44 -18.87 -31.36 21.01
CA GLU A 44 -19.94 -31.14 20.03
C GLU A 44 -20.61 -29.79 20.28
N ARG A 45 -20.97 -29.48 21.53
CA ARG A 45 -21.47 -28.15 21.91
C ARG A 45 -20.50 -27.00 21.60
N GLU A 46 -19.20 -27.17 21.88
CA GLU A 46 -18.17 -26.18 21.53
C GLU A 46 -18.05 -25.98 19.99
N LEU A 47 -18.26 -27.03 19.20
CA LEU A 47 -18.26 -26.95 17.74
C LEU A 47 -19.53 -26.27 17.22
N ASP A 48 -20.70 -26.56 17.78
CA ASP A 48 -21.96 -25.92 17.39
C ASP A 48 -21.96 -24.42 17.68
N GLU A 49 -21.45 -23.99 18.85
CA GLU A 49 -21.23 -22.57 19.18
C GLU A 49 -20.29 -21.88 18.17
N ARG A 50 -19.21 -22.55 17.75
CA ARG A 50 -18.29 -22.03 16.72
C ARG A 50 -18.94 -21.95 15.35
N VAL A 51 -19.75 -22.93 14.97
CA VAL A 51 -20.50 -22.92 13.70
C VAL A 51 -21.52 -21.79 13.69
N LEU A 52 -22.20 -21.52 14.81
CA LEU A 52 -23.13 -20.39 14.95
C LEU A 52 -22.39 -19.05 14.78
N ALA A 53 -21.30 -18.84 15.53
CA ALA A 53 -20.49 -17.62 15.42
C ALA A 53 -19.90 -17.39 14.01
N LEU A 54 -19.54 -18.47 13.29
CA LEU A 54 -19.10 -18.38 11.90
C LEU A 54 -20.25 -18.00 10.94
N LYS A 55 -21.48 -18.48 11.17
CA LYS A 55 -22.66 -18.05 10.40
C LYS A 55 -22.94 -16.57 10.61
N GLU A 56 -22.96 -16.11 11.86
CA GLU A 56 -23.15 -14.68 12.20
C GLU A 56 -22.08 -13.79 11.53
N ARG A 57 -20.80 -14.17 11.60
CA ARG A 57 -19.71 -13.46 10.91
C ARG A 57 -19.89 -13.44 9.38
N THR A 58 -20.42 -14.52 8.81
CA THR A 58 -20.66 -14.63 7.35
C THR A 58 -21.81 -13.72 6.90
N GLU A 59 -22.89 -13.63 7.68
CA GLU A 59 -23.99 -12.70 7.42
C GLU A 59 -23.56 -11.23 7.59
N LEU A 60 -22.73 -10.92 8.59
CA LEU A 60 -22.14 -9.58 8.75
C LEU A 60 -21.31 -9.17 7.53
N ILE A 61 -20.39 -10.03 7.07
CA ILE A 61 -19.57 -9.79 5.88
C ILE A 61 -20.44 -9.64 4.62
N ARG A 62 -21.54 -10.39 4.50
CA ARG A 62 -22.50 -10.23 3.40
C ARG A 62 -23.17 -8.85 3.45
N GLY A 63 -23.58 -8.38 4.63
CA GLY A 63 -24.12 -7.04 4.84
C GLY A 63 -23.13 -5.92 4.46
N GLU A 64 -21.88 -6.02 4.92
CA GLU A 64 -20.81 -5.09 4.55
C GLU A 64 -20.57 -5.06 3.02
N MET A 65 -20.57 -6.23 2.37
CA MET A 65 -20.43 -6.34 0.92
C MET A 65 -21.59 -5.67 0.18
N HIS A 66 -22.83 -5.84 0.62
CA HIS A 66 -23.99 -5.14 0.02
C HIS A 66 -23.90 -3.63 0.18
N MET A 67 -23.44 -3.13 1.34
CA MET A 67 -23.21 -1.69 1.56
C MET A 67 -22.14 -1.13 0.62
N LEU A 68 -21.02 -1.83 0.43
CA LEU A 68 -19.95 -1.41 -0.49
C LEU A 68 -20.39 -1.44 -1.96
N VAL A 69 -21.26 -2.38 -2.35
CA VAL A 69 -21.87 -2.39 -3.69
C VAL A 69 -22.80 -1.19 -3.87
N ALA A 70 -23.62 -0.87 -2.88
CA ALA A 70 -24.48 0.32 -2.93
C ALA A 70 -23.70 1.64 -2.99
N GLU A 71 -22.60 1.77 -2.23
CA GLU A 71 -21.70 2.93 -2.29
C GLU A 71 -21.03 3.05 -3.67
N ARG A 72 -20.54 1.95 -4.23
CA ARG A 72 -19.97 1.92 -5.59
C ARG A 72 -20.99 2.38 -6.64
N ASP A 73 -22.24 1.94 -6.53
CA ASP A 73 -23.28 2.26 -7.50
C ASP A 73 -23.78 3.71 -7.35
N LEU A 74 -23.73 4.28 -6.13
CA LEU A 74 -23.94 5.71 -5.90
C LEU A 74 -22.82 6.54 -6.56
N LEU A 75 -21.55 6.20 -6.31
CA LEU A 75 -20.39 6.88 -6.91
C LEU A 75 -20.37 6.76 -8.44
N ALA A 76 -20.89 5.67 -9.00
CA ALA A 76 -21.06 5.52 -10.45
C ALA A 76 -22.07 6.55 -11.00
N ARG A 77 -23.23 6.71 -10.35
CA ARG A 77 -24.23 7.72 -10.72
C ARG A 77 -23.71 9.14 -10.59
N GLU A 78 -22.99 9.47 -9.51
CA GLU A 78 -22.38 10.79 -9.33
C GLU A 78 -21.36 11.11 -10.42
N ARG A 79 -20.50 10.14 -10.78
CA ARG A 79 -19.53 10.27 -11.88
C ARG A 79 -20.22 10.47 -13.22
N ASP A 80 -21.32 9.79 -13.48
CA ASP A 80 -22.01 9.86 -14.77
C ASP A 80 -22.83 11.16 -14.88
N ALA A 81 -23.46 11.63 -13.80
CA ALA A 81 -24.02 12.99 -13.71
C ALA A 81 -22.96 14.09 -13.89
N ALA A 82 -21.76 13.91 -13.34
CA ALA A 82 -20.65 14.86 -13.54
C ALA A 82 -20.15 14.88 -15.00
N ARG A 83 -20.25 13.76 -15.74
CA ARG A 83 -19.95 13.71 -17.18
C ARG A 83 -21.00 14.44 -18.01
N GLU A 84 -22.28 14.26 -17.69
CA GLU A 84 -23.38 14.99 -18.34
C GLU A 84 -23.24 16.51 -18.12
N ALA A 85 -22.92 16.94 -16.90
CA ALA A 85 -22.66 18.35 -16.59
C ALA A 85 -21.46 18.94 -17.36
N LEU A 86 -20.39 18.16 -17.59
CA LEU A 86 -19.26 18.56 -18.44
C LEU A 86 -19.66 18.65 -19.92
N GLN A 87 -20.40 17.67 -20.43
CA GLN A 87 -20.90 17.69 -21.82
C GLN A 87 -21.82 18.88 -22.09
N GLN A 88 -22.71 19.21 -21.14
CA GLN A 88 -23.55 20.41 -21.23
C GLN A 88 -22.70 21.68 -21.29
N ARG A 89 -21.71 21.81 -20.39
CA ARG A 89 -20.78 22.95 -20.39
C ARG A 89 -19.99 23.07 -21.69
N ASP A 90 -19.52 21.97 -22.27
CA ASP A 90 -18.80 21.99 -23.55
C ASP A 90 -19.73 22.40 -24.71
N SER A 91 -21.00 21.98 -24.68
CA SER A 91 -22.04 22.45 -25.60
C SER A 91 -22.31 23.95 -25.46
N ASP A 92 -22.42 24.46 -24.22
CA ASP A 92 -22.65 25.88 -23.95
C ASP A 92 -21.47 26.75 -24.42
N VAL A 93 -20.23 26.28 -24.22
CA VAL A 93 -19.00 26.92 -24.73
C VAL A 93 -18.96 26.91 -26.27
N ALA A 94 -19.37 25.80 -26.91
CA ALA A 94 -19.46 25.74 -28.37
C ALA A 94 -20.51 26.72 -28.93
N ALA A 95 -21.67 26.84 -28.26
CA ALA A 95 -22.71 27.80 -28.62
C ALA A 95 -22.23 29.25 -28.46
N ALA A 96 -21.56 29.57 -27.35
CA ALA A 96 -20.98 30.90 -27.11
C ALA A 96 -19.91 31.28 -28.16
N ASN A 97 -19.03 30.33 -28.52
CA ASN A 97 -18.05 30.53 -29.59
C ASN A 97 -18.71 30.78 -30.95
N SER A 98 -19.77 30.03 -31.29
CA SER A 98 -20.55 30.23 -32.53
C SER A 98 -21.20 31.62 -32.60
N ALA A 99 -21.76 32.10 -31.50
CA ALA A 99 -22.30 33.46 -31.40
C ALA A 99 -21.20 34.53 -31.58
N LEU A 100 -20.02 34.33 -30.97
CA LEU A 100 -18.89 35.24 -31.12
C LEU A 100 -18.35 35.29 -32.56
N TYR A 101 -18.26 34.16 -33.26
CA TYR A 101 -17.92 34.14 -34.69
C TYR A 101 -18.95 34.87 -35.56
N THR A 102 -20.23 34.80 -35.19
CA THR A 102 -21.32 35.51 -35.89
C THR A 102 -21.17 37.03 -35.72
N LEU A 103 -20.98 37.50 -34.48
CA LEU A 103 -20.74 38.92 -34.18
C LEU A 103 -19.47 39.47 -34.86
N LEU A 104 -18.39 38.67 -34.93
CA LEU A 104 -17.18 39.06 -35.66
C LEU A 104 -17.44 39.24 -37.16
N ARG A 105 -18.24 38.36 -37.78
CA ARG A 105 -18.65 38.50 -39.19
C ARG A 105 -19.50 39.74 -39.42
N GLU A 106 -20.51 39.98 -38.60
CA GLU A 106 -21.36 41.18 -38.67
C GLU A 106 -20.52 42.46 -38.52
N HIS A 107 -19.54 42.48 -37.61
CA HIS A 107 -18.63 43.60 -37.45
C HIS A 107 -17.71 43.81 -38.68
N GLU A 108 -17.25 42.75 -39.34
CA GLU A 108 -16.53 42.88 -40.62
C GLU A 108 -17.40 43.44 -41.75
N GLU A 109 -18.69 43.07 -41.81
CA GLU A 109 -19.64 43.60 -42.79
C GLU A 109 -19.98 45.06 -42.52
N LEU A 110 -20.18 45.44 -41.26
CA LEU A 110 -20.30 46.84 -40.84
C LEU A 110 -19.04 47.64 -41.21
N LYS A 111 -17.84 47.11 -40.97
CA LYS A 111 -16.58 47.76 -41.35
C LYS A 111 -16.41 47.94 -42.87
N LYS A 112 -16.98 47.04 -43.69
CA LYS A 112 -17.02 47.17 -45.16
C LYS A 112 -18.00 48.26 -45.60
N THR A 113 -19.18 48.35 -44.99
CA THR A 113 -20.21 49.37 -45.35
C THR A 113 -19.88 50.77 -44.82
N HIS A 114 -19.25 50.88 -43.65
CA HIS A 114 -18.88 52.15 -43.01
C HIS A 114 -17.46 52.63 -43.32
N ARG A 115 -16.80 52.08 -44.35
CA ARG A 115 -15.51 52.64 -44.81
C ARG A 115 -15.77 54.04 -45.36
N PRO A 116 -15.31 55.13 -44.69
CA PRO A 116 -15.62 56.47 -45.15
C PRO A 116 -14.96 56.69 -46.51
N GLN A 117 -15.72 57.25 -47.45
CA GLN A 117 -15.16 57.82 -48.67
C GLN A 117 -14.39 59.10 -48.28
N CYS A 118 -13.17 58.95 -47.79
CA CYS A 118 -12.22 60.05 -47.77
C CYS A 118 -12.01 60.47 -49.24
N PRO A 119 -12.30 61.73 -49.61
CA PRO A 119 -12.06 62.18 -50.98
C PRO A 119 -10.57 62.09 -51.30
N GLU A 120 -10.25 61.56 -52.47
CA GLU A 120 -8.89 61.43 -52.96
C GLU A 120 -8.28 62.83 -53.21
N SER A 121 -7.65 63.40 -52.19
CA SER A 121 -6.78 64.56 -52.34
C SER A 121 -5.52 64.14 -53.07
N ASN A 122 -5.54 64.24 -54.40
CA ASN A 122 -4.37 64.14 -55.26
C ASN A 122 -3.36 65.24 -54.89
N ASP A 123 -2.35 64.90 -54.09
CA ASP A 123 -1.11 65.68 -54.01
C ASP A 123 0.09 64.75 -54.13
N SER A 124 0.86 64.99 -55.19
CA SER A 124 2.03 64.19 -55.57
C SER A 124 3.27 64.72 -54.87
N LEU A 125 3.78 63.96 -53.89
CA LEU A 125 5.11 64.18 -53.32
C LEU A 125 6.09 63.11 -53.84
N PRO A 126 7.30 63.50 -54.28
CA PRO A 126 8.20 62.60 -54.97
C PRO A 126 8.94 61.66 -54.02
N GLU A 127 9.21 60.44 -54.49
CA GLU A 127 10.13 59.51 -53.84
C GLU A 127 11.55 60.11 -53.82
N GLY A 128 12.06 60.38 -52.62
CA GLY A 128 13.33 61.10 -52.44
C GLY A 128 14.09 60.72 -51.16
N SER A 129 14.92 59.68 -51.27
CA SER A 129 16.22 59.58 -50.58
C SER A 129 16.27 59.77 -49.05
N ILE A 130 16.04 58.69 -48.27
CA ILE A 130 16.82 58.42 -47.04
C ILE A 130 17.14 56.91 -46.93
N ARG A 131 18.28 56.49 -47.50
CA ARG A 131 19.15 55.42 -46.99
C ARG A 131 20.47 56.08 -46.61
N GLU A 132 21.19 55.53 -45.63
CA GLU A 132 22.27 56.20 -44.87
C GLU A 132 21.68 57.32 -44.00
N VAL A 133 21.79 57.31 -42.67
CA VAL A 133 23.00 57.17 -41.84
C VAL A 133 22.69 56.32 -40.60
N VAL A 134 23.46 55.24 -40.39
CA VAL A 134 23.55 54.54 -39.10
C VAL A 134 25.02 54.46 -38.74
N GLU A 135 25.54 55.49 -38.09
CA GLU A 135 26.74 55.40 -37.29
C GLU A 135 26.75 56.44 -36.16
N GLN A 136 27.18 55.97 -34.99
CA GLN A 136 27.85 56.75 -33.93
C GLN A 136 27.11 57.95 -33.31
N THR A 137 26.53 57.75 -32.13
CA THR A 137 27.03 58.39 -30.88
C THR A 137 26.43 57.78 -29.61
N SER A 138 27.22 57.81 -28.54
CA SER A 138 26.94 57.36 -27.18
C SER A 138 27.94 58.08 -26.25
N PRO A 139 27.73 58.25 -24.94
CA PRO A 139 26.48 58.45 -24.18
C PRO A 139 26.53 59.81 -23.41
N GLU A 140 25.80 59.90 -22.28
CA GLU A 140 26.03 60.80 -21.12
C GLU A 140 25.23 62.12 -21.00
N ALA A 141 25.06 62.56 -19.74
CA ALA A 141 24.46 63.80 -19.22
C ALA A 141 22.92 63.90 -19.00
N VAL A 142 22.56 63.76 -17.73
CA VAL A 142 21.30 64.07 -16.99
C VAL A 142 21.54 65.38 -16.21
N PRO A 143 20.55 66.22 -15.77
CA PRO A 143 19.18 66.59 -16.19
C PRO A 143 19.07 68.17 -16.28
N PRO A 144 18.05 68.96 -15.80
CA PRO A 144 16.65 68.73 -15.40
C PRO A 144 15.61 69.82 -15.88
N VAL A 145 14.36 69.72 -15.34
CA VAL A 145 13.41 70.82 -14.99
C VAL A 145 12.22 71.15 -15.94
N LEU A 146 10.98 71.04 -15.39
CA LEU A 146 9.66 71.54 -15.84
C LEU A 146 9.10 70.89 -17.15
N LYS A 147 7.77 70.78 -17.39
CA LYS A 147 6.58 71.38 -16.75
C LYS A 147 5.34 70.50 -17.02
N ALA A 148 4.35 70.49 -16.13
CA ALA A 148 3.04 69.88 -16.42
C ALA A 148 2.12 70.84 -17.22
N PRO A 149 1.33 70.31 -18.16
CA PRO A 149 0.01 70.86 -18.53
C PRO A 149 -1.08 69.82 -18.23
N SER A 150 -1.97 70.07 -17.26
CA SER A 150 -3.22 70.81 -17.46
C SER A 150 -4.23 70.13 -18.40
N SER A 151 -5.20 69.47 -17.76
CA SER A 151 -6.39 68.84 -18.32
C SER A 151 -7.19 69.69 -19.31
N HIS A 152 -7.52 69.10 -20.48
CA HIS A 152 -8.75 69.38 -21.22
C HIS A 152 -9.26 68.07 -21.86
N PRO A 153 -10.50 67.63 -21.59
CA PRO A 153 -11.07 66.45 -22.23
C PRO A 153 -11.63 66.81 -23.62
N THR A 154 -10.95 66.40 -24.68
CA THR A 154 -11.50 66.44 -26.04
C THR A 154 -12.47 65.29 -26.24
N THR A 155 -13.76 65.60 -26.20
CA THR A 155 -14.89 64.67 -26.38
C THR A 155 -15.01 64.19 -27.83
N ASN A 156 -14.15 63.27 -28.25
CA ASN A 156 -14.28 62.46 -29.48
C ASN A 156 -13.38 61.22 -29.39
N ASP A 157 -13.49 60.47 -28.30
CA ASP A 157 -12.77 59.20 -28.13
C ASP A 157 -13.70 58.04 -28.57
N PRO A 158 -13.45 57.37 -29.72
CA PRO A 158 -14.34 56.34 -30.25
C PRO A 158 -14.49 55.14 -29.31
N LEU A 159 -13.61 54.98 -28.32
CA LEU A 159 -13.71 53.96 -27.28
C LEU A 159 -14.96 54.11 -26.39
N GLN A 160 -15.50 55.32 -26.19
CA GLN A 160 -16.72 55.50 -25.39
C GLN A 160 -17.98 54.90 -26.06
N LEU A 161 -18.02 54.83 -27.39
CA LEU A 161 -19.12 54.20 -28.14
C LEU A 161 -19.13 52.67 -27.98
N HIS A 162 -17.99 52.05 -27.69
CA HIS A 162 -17.88 50.60 -27.52
C HIS A 162 -17.99 50.13 -26.05
N LEU A 163 -17.92 51.04 -25.09
CA LEU A 163 -18.02 50.72 -23.65
C LEU A 163 -19.31 49.94 -23.29
N PRO A 164 -20.52 50.31 -23.78
CA PRO A 164 -21.75 49.57 -23.46
C PRO A 164 -21.75 48.15 -24.05
N ALA A 165 -21.15 47.96 -25.23
CA ALA A 165 -21.05 46.65 -25.90
C ALA A 165 -20.06 45.72 -25.17
N LEU A 166 -18.92 46.25 -24.72
CA LEU A 166 -17.98 45.54 -23.85
C LEU A 166 -18.64 45.17 -22.51
N GLN A 167 -19.45 46.07 -21.94
CA GLN A 167 -20.15 45.81 -20.69
C GLN A 167 -21.26 44.75 -20.83
N GLN A 168 -21.93 44.67 -21.99
CA GLN A 168 -22.82 43.56 -22.33
C GLN A 168 -22.07 42.24 -22.52
N LEU A 169 -20.90 42.24 -23.15
CA LEU A 169 -20.05 41.04 -23.31
C LEU A 169 -19.48 40.52 -21.97
N LEU A 170 -19.26 41.40 -20.99
CA LEU A 170 -18.76 41.04 -19.66
C LEU A 170 -19.86 40.55 -18.69
N SER A 171 -21.13 40.88 -18.96
CA SER A 171 -22.27 40.50 -18.10
C SER A 171 -22.39 38.97 -17.87
N PRO A 172 -22.31 38.09 -18.90
CA PRO A 172 -22.34 36.64 -18.69
C PRO A 172 -21.17 36.13 -17.83
N PHE A 173 -19.98 36.71 -17.98
CA PHE A 173 -18.81 36.36 -17.17
C PHE A 173 -19.02 36.74 -15.69
N GLN A 174 -19.61 37.90 -15.41
CA GLN A 174 -19.93 38.32 -14.04
C GLN A 174 -21.03 37.45 -13.42
N GLN A 175 -22.02 37.02 -14.20
CA GLN A 175 -23.04 36.06 -13.75
C GLN A 175 -22.44 34.68 -13.44
N LEU A 176 -21.56 34.15 -14.30
CA LEU A 176 -20.84 32.90 -14.04
C LEU A 176 -19.93 33.00 -12.80
N GLN A 177 -19.28 34.14 -12.57
CA GLN A 177 -18.46 34.38 -11.37
C GLN A 177 -19.31 34.49 -10.09
N ALA A 178 -20.59 34.83 -10.19
CA ALA A 178 -21.53 34.85 -9.07
C ALA A 178 -22.10 33.46 -8.72
N LEU A 179 -22.05 32.50 -9.65
CA LEU A 179 -22.48 31.10 -9.46
C LEU A 179 -21.38 30.20 -8.88
N LEU A 180 -20.14 30.69 -8.76
CA LEU A 180 -19.05 29.96 -8.12
C LEU A 180 -19.27 29.83 -6.59
N PRO A 181 -19.03 28.65 -5.99
CA PRO A 181 -19.03 28.49 -4.54
C PRO A 181 -18.11 29.49 -3.84
N HIS A 182 -18.51 29.95 -2.65
CA HIS A 182 -17.86 31.06 -1.94
C HIS A 182 -16.36 30.81 -1.70
N ASP A 183 -15.96 29.55 -1.49
CA ASP A 183 -14.57 29.15 -1.24
C ASP A 183 -13.67 29.31 -2.48
N LEU A 184 -14.19 29.02 -3.68
CA LEU A 184 -13.49 29.24 -4.95
C LEU A 184 -13.40 30.72 -5.31
N ARG A 185 -14.41 31.51 -4.94
CA ARG A 185 -14.43 32.96 -5.14
C ARG A 185 -13.37 33.65 -4.29
N ALA A 186 -13.18 33.21 -3.04
CA ALA A 186 -12.15 33.73 -2.13
C ALA A 186 -10.73 33.41 -2.61
N ALA A 187 -10.49 32.21 -3.15
CA ALA A 187 -9.19 31.82 -3.71
C ALA A 187 -8.77 32.71 -4.88
N LEU A 188 -9.69 33.00 -5.81
CA LEU A 188 -9.40 33.84 -7.00
C LEU A 188 -9.12 35.32 -6.67
N THR A 189 -9.57 35.81 -5.52
CA THR A 189 -9.28 37.19 -5.08
C THR A 189 -7.98 37.32 -4.28
N ALA A 190 -7.42 36.22 -3.77
CA ALA A 190 -6.24 36.26 -2.89
C ALA A 190 -4.91 36.47 -3.65
N ASP A 191 -4.84 36.11 -4.93
CA ASP A 191 -3.63 36.25 -5.77
C ASP A 191 -3.42 37.66 -6.35
N SER A 192 -4.16 38.67 -5.88
CA SER A 192 -4.20 40.02 -6.48
C SER A 192 -3.43 41.12 -5.71
N GLU A 193 -2.79 40.81 -4.57
CA GLU A 193 -2.10 41.82 -3.75
C GLU A 193 -0.57 41.82 -3.97
N ASP A 194 -0.13 42.82 -4.75
CA ASP A 194 1.18 43.50 -4.83
C ASP A 194 2.48 42.79 -4.32
N PRO A 195 3.32 42.23 -5.22
CA PRO A 195 4.62 41.67 -4.87
C PRO A 195 5.76 42.70 -4.98
N THR A 196 5.74 43.76 -4.16
CA THR A 196 6.78 44.83 -4.19
C THR A 196 7.45 45.12 -2.83
N ALA A 197 7.77 44.08 -2.07
CA ALA A 197 8.74 44.14 -0.96
C ALA A 197 9.58 42.84 -0.85
N GLU A 198 10.75 42.94 -0.22
CA GLU A 198 11.64 41.82 0.16
C GLU A 198 12.39 41.08 -0.97
N THR A 199 13.27 41.81 -1.68
CA THR A 199 14.40 41.21 -2.43
C THR A 199 15.76 41.59 -1.82
N HIS A 200 16.05 41.09 -0.61
CA HIS A 200 17.43 41.06 -0.11
C HIS A 200 17.73 39.80 0.73
N SER A 201 18.97 39.32 0.61
CA SER A 201 19.57 38.19 1.34
C SER A 201 19.03 36.79 1.00
N TYR A 202 19.60 36.14 -0.03
CA TYR A 202 20.09 34.74 0.04
C TYR A 202 21.01 34.44 -1.16
N SER A 203 22.24 34.97 -1.11
CA SER A 203 23.30 34.69 -2.09
C SER A 203 24.56 34.15 -1.41
N SER A 204 24.42 33.00 -0.73
CA SER A 204 25.56 32.18 -0.30
C SER A 204 25.13 30.74 -0.05
N ILE A 205 26.07 29.81 -0.32
CA ILE A 205 25.96 28.34 -0.37
C ILE A 205 25.72 27.80 -1.79
N MET A 206 26.69 28.05 -2.67
CA MET A 206 27.17 27.01 -3.58
C MET A 206 28.55 26.58 -3.11
N MET A 207 28.69 25.30 -2.72
CA MET A 207 29.98 24.66 -2.45
C MET A 207 30.27 23.66 -3.58
N PRO A 208 31.46 23.70 -4.21
CA PRO A 208 31.78 22.79 -5.30
C PRO A 208 32.18 21.41 -4.78
N LEU A 209 31.72 20.37 -5.48
CA LEU A 209 32.14 18.98 -5.27
C LEU A 209 33.64 18.82 -5.54
N THR A 210 34.43 18.78 -4.47
CA THR A 210 35.85 18.43 -4.53
C THR A 210 36.04 16.93 -4.25
N ARG A 211 36.73 16.27 -5.18
CA ARG A 211 36.96 14.83 -5.20
C ARG A 211 38.18 14.49 -4.32
N PRO A 212 38.07 13.70 -3.24
CA PRO A 212 39.24 13.34 -2.44
C PRO A 212 40.09 12.31 -3.19
N GLN A 213 41.33 12.67 -3.51
CA GLN A 213 42.38 11.68 -3.76
C GLN A 213 42.96 11.25 -2.41
N VAL A 214 42.89 9.95 -2.11
CA VAL A 214 43.64 9.36 -1.00
C VAL A 214 44.95 8.83 -1.56
N SER A 215 46.04 9.56 -1.31
CA SER A 215 47.40 9.05 -1.55
C SER A 215 47.82 8.07 -0.47
N THR A 216 48.69 7.15 -0.86
CA THR A 216 49.31 6.14 -0.02
C THR A 216 50.16 6.74 1.09
N SER A 217 50.13 6.11 2.26
CA SER A 217 51.27 6.14 3.20
C SER A 217 51.65 4.70 3.55
N VAL A 218 52.90 4.35 3.24
CA VAL A 218 53.49 3.04 3.51
C VAL A 218 54.02 3.04 4.94
N SER A 219 53.82 1.96 5.68
CA SER A 219 54.54 1.70 6.92
C SER A 219 55.12 0.28 6.87
N GLN A 220 56.44 0.21 6.71
CA GLN A 220 57.20 -1.03 6.74
C GLN A 220 57.32 -1.51 8.20
N ILE A 221 56.85 -2.73 8.48
CA ILE A 221 57.46 -3.60 9.49
C ILE A 221 57.51 -4.99 8.87
N GLY A 222 58.72 -5.48 8.58
CA GLY A 222 58.91 -6.82 8.07
C GLY A 222 59.32 -7.78 9.18
N TYR A 223 58.93 -9.06 9.07
CA TYR A 223 59.69 -10.19 9.60
C TYR A 223 59.49 -11.43 8.71
N THR A 224 60.58 -11.78 8.00
CA THR A 224 61.06 -13.12 7.67
C THR A 224 60.09 -14.30 7.44
N SER A 225 60.08 -14.75 6.18
CA SER A 225 60.55 -16.09 5.77
C SER A 225 59.88 -17.36 6.34
N SER A 226 59.16 -18.06 5.45
CA SER A 226 59.33 -19.52 5.29
C SER A 226 59.04 -19.91 3.85
N GLU A 227 60.01 -20.57 3.22
CA GLU A 227 59.99 -21.05 1.84
C GLU A 227 59.22 -22.37 1.73
N SER A 228 58.54 -22.61 0.60
CA SER A 228 58.49 -23.94 -0.05
C SER A 228 57.79 -23.90 -1.42
N GLU A 229 58.49 -24.37 -2.45
CA GLU A 229 57.98 -25.14 -3.60
C GLU A 229 56.92 -24.48 -4.51
N SER A 230 57.24 -23.92 -5.68
CA SER A 230 57.90 -24.44 -6.91
C SER A 230 56.95 -25.08 -7.94
N LEU A 231 56.87 -24.41 -9.10
CA LEU A 231 56.75 -24.96 -10.45
C LEU A 231 55.53 -25.85 -10.81
N SER A 232 54.62 -25.30 -11.62
CA SER A 232 54.46 -25.80 -13.00
C SER A 232 53.81 -24.76 -13.92
N SER A 233 54.60 -24.32 -14.91
CA SER A 233 54.14 -23.60 -16.09
C SER A 233 53.55 -24.57 -17.11
N ILE A 234 52.37 -24.30 -17.66
CA ILE A 234 51.96 -24.64 -19.03
C ILE A 234 50.93 -23.59 -19.48
N SER A 235 51.30 -22.80 -20.49
CA SER A 235 50.38 -22.32 -21.51
C SER A 235 50.51 -23.28 -22.70
N PRO A 236 49.49 -23.38 -23.56
CA PRO A 236 49.65 -22.61 -24.81
C PRO A 236 48.35 -21.95 -25.30
N ASP A 237 48.54 -20.98 -26.20
CA ASP A 237 47.54 -20.54 -27.16
C ASP A 237 47.06 -21.72 -28.04
N SER A 238 45.82 -21.69 -28.53
CA SER A 238 45.57 -21.37 -29.95
C SER A 238 44.08 -21.40 -30.34
N GLU A 239 43.79 -20.66 -31.40
CA GLU A 239 42.78 -20.92 -32.45
C GLU A 239 41.27 -20.88 -32.14
N GLN A 240 40.65 -19.84 -32.71
CA GLN A 240 39.27 -19.87 -33.22
C GLN A 240 39.13 -20.94 -34.33
N PRO A 241 37.89 -21.33 -34.66
CA PRO A 241 37.45 -20.95 -36.01
C PRO A 241 36.04 -20.37 -36.06
N ALA A 242 35.80 -19.52 -37.07
CA ALA A 242 34.49 -18.97 -37.41
C ALA A 242 33.86 -19.71 -38.60
N LEU A 243 32.60 -20.12 -38.46
CA LEU A 243 31.65 -20.46 -39.52
C LEU A 243 30.26 -20.02 -38.99
N SER A 244 29.71 -18.88 -39.44
CA SER A 244 28.95 -18.66 -40.69
C SER A 244 27.46 -19.05 -40.58
N PRO A 245 26.54 -18.35 -41.28
CA PRO A 245 25.18 -18.13 -40.77
C PRO A 245 24.15 -19.14 -41.26
N PHE A 246 23.05 -19.27 -40.52
CA PHE A 246 21.80 -19.88 -41.00
C PHE A 246 20.66 -18.86 -40.99
N THR A 247 19.93 -18.85 -42.10
CA THR A 247 18.83 -17.94 -42.42
C THR A 247 17.49 -18.39 -41.82
N GLU A 248 16.68 -17.39 -41.49
CA GLU A 248 15.21 -17.32 -41.57
C GLU A 248 14.39 -18.62 -41.53
N HIS A 249 13.52 -18.71 -40.52
CA HIS A 249 12.13 -19.13 -40.76
C HIS A 249 11.18 -18.28 -39.90
N HIS A 250 10.42 -17.41 -40.54
CA HIS A 250 9.24 -16.79 -39.94
C HIS A 250 8.15 -17.86 -39.77
N ASN A 251 7.64 -18.00 -38.54
CA ASN A 251 6.37 -18.68 -38.28
C ASN A 251 5.40 -17.66 -37.67
N GLU A 252 4.57 -17.06 -38.53
CA GLU A 252 3.33 -16.43 -38.08
C GLU A 252 2.38 -17.53 -37.59
N LEU A 253 1.94 -17.44 -36.34
CA LEU A 253 0.85 -18.26 -35.81
C LEU A 253 -0.33 -17.37 -35.45
N ASP A 254 -1.29 -17.39 -36.36
CA ASP A 254 -2.61 -16.76 -36.29
C ASP A 254 -3.32 -17.13 -34.96
N SER A 255 -3.31 -16.22 -33.99
CA SER A 255 -3.97 -16.41 -32.70
C SER A 255 -5.42 -15.93 -32.76
N LYS A 256 -6.28 -16.71 -33.43
CA LYS A 256 -7.73 -16.51 -33.40
C LYS A 256 -8.26 -16.78 -32.00
N SER A 257 -8.59 -15.72 -31.27
CA SER A 257 -9.27 -15.81 -29.98
C SER A 257 -10.75 -16.16 -30.19
N GLU A 258 -11.09 -17.44 -30.13
CA GLU A 258 -12.49 -17.88 -30.05
C GLU A 258 -13.13 -17.41 -28.73
N THR A 259 -14.07 -16.47 -28.83
CA THR A 259 -14.95 -16.11 -27.71
C THR A 259 -15.94 -17.24 -27.44
N ARG A 260 -15.60 -18.14 -26.50
CA ARG A 260 -16.57 -19.08 -25.93
C ARG A 260 -17.56 -18.35 -25.03
N SER A 261 -18.72 -18.03 -25.58
CA SER A 261 -19.89 -17.58 -24.82
C SER A 261 -20.32 -18.68 -23.85
N ILE A 262 -20.26 -18.41 -22.54
CA ILE A 262 -20.84 -19.28 -21.52
C ILE A 262 -22.30 -18.88 -21.36
N SER A 263 -23.21 -19.69 -21.88
CA SER A 263 -24.65 -19.56 -21.66
C SER A 263 -25.00 -20.00 -20.23
N LEU A 264 -25.55 -19.07 -19.44
CA LEU A 264 -26.21 -19.37 -18.16
C LEU A 264 -27.61 -19.98 -18.41
N PRO A 265 -28.13 -20.84 -17.51
CA PRO A 265 -29.47 -21.40 -17.64
C PRO A 265 -30.57 -20.39 -17.25
N ASP A 266 -31.71 -20.43 -17.95
CA ASP A 266 -32.81 -19.44 -17.93
C ASP A 266 -33.82 -19.56 -16.76
N ASP A 267 -33.56 -20.42 -15.76
CA ASP A 267 -34.52 -20.71 -14.68
C ASP A 267 -34.41 -19.74 -13.48
N LEU A 268 -34.96 -18.52 -13.60
CA LEU A 268 -35.33 -17.67 -12.44
C LEU A 268 -36.27 -16.47 -12.75
N ALA A 269 -36.94 -16.43 -13.90
CA ALA A 269 -37.63 -15.23 -14.40
C ALA A 269 -39.10 -15.02 -13.96
N ASP A 270 -39.65 -15.86 -13.06
CA ASP A 270 -41.11 -16.06 -12.91
C ASP A 270 -41.75 -15.62 -11.57
N VAL A 271 -41.12 -14.71 -10.80
CA VAL A 271 -41.63 -14.30 -9.46
C VAL A 271 -42.04 -12.81 -9.37
N LEU A 272 -42.02 -12.05 -10.47
CA LEU A 272 -42.42 -10.62 -10.46
C LEU A 272 -43.33 -10.22 -11.62
N ARG A 273 -44.54 -10.79 -11.69
CA ARG A 273 -45.65 -10.23 -12.48
C ARG A 273 -47.02 -10.74 -12.02
N GLU A 274 -47.73 -9.93 -11.24
CA GLU A 274 -49.15 -9.55 -11.41
C GLU A 274 -49.64 -8.64 -10.26
N SER A 275 -49.84 -7.36 -10.59
CA SER A 275 -51.04 -6.51 -10.42
C SER A 275 -51.97 -6.59 -9.17
N PRO A 276 -52.83 -5.58 -8.89
CA PRO A 276 -52.98 -4.25 -9.51
C PRO A 276 -52.99 -3.07 -8.50
N VAL A 277 -53.19 -1.87 -9.05
CA VAL A 277 -53.59 -0.63 -8.36
C VAL A 277 -54.96 -0.72 -7.68
N ASP A 278 -55.14 0.04 -6.59
CA ASP A 278 -56.43 0.62 -6.20
C ASP A 278 -56.19 1.97 -5.47
N ASP A 279 -56.92 3.02 -5.89
CA ASP A 279 -56.97 4.32 -5.23
C ASP A 279 -57.96 4.30 -4.06
N CYS A 280 -57.66 4.99 -2.94
CA CYS A 280 -58.56 6.01 -2.34
C CYS A 280 -58.16 6.52 -0.94
N SER A 281 -58.45 7.80 -0.72
CA SER A 281 -58.95 8.40 0.54
C SER A 281 -58.05 8.47 1.79
N SER A 282 -57.43 9.65 1.94
CA SER A 282 -57.55 10.54 3.10
C SER A 282 -58.00 9.97 4.47
N LEU A 283 -57.19 10.21 5.51
CA LEU A 283 -57.67 10.75 6.79
C LEU A 283 -56.51 11.39 7.56
N ALA A 284 -56.72 12.59 8.09
CA ALA A 284 -55.78 13.25 9.01
C ALA A 284 -56.17 12.93 10.46
N ILE A 285 -55.19 12.80 11.36
CA ILE A 285 -55.36 13.03 12.81
C ILE A 285 -54.08 13.61 13.42
N SER A 286 -54.30 14.54 14.33
CA SER A 286 -53.38 15.54 14.89
C SER A 286 -52.40 15.07 15.98
N ALA A 287 -51.36 15.89 16.14
CA ALA A 287 -50.76 16.36 17.40
C ALA A 287 -49.75 15.48 18.20
N PRO A 288 -48.60 16.04 18.62
CA PRO A 288 -47.65 15.45 19.57
C PRO A 288 -47.79 16.06 20.99
N PHE A 289 -47.28 15.39 22.03
CA PHE A 289 -46.97 16.07 23.31
C PHE A 289 -45.96 15.34 24.22
N SER A 290 -45.33 16.14 25.09
CA SER A 290 -44.66 15.79 26.36
C SER A 290 -43.28 15.14 26.35
N ALA A 291 -42.26 15.99 26.45
CA ALA A 291 -41.06 15.70 27.23
C ALA A 291 -41.37 15.80 28.74
N MET A 292 -40.68 15.01 29.58
CA MET A 292 -40.57 15.27 31.02
C MET A 292 -39.10 15.17 31.46
N SER A 293 -38.57 16.31 31.90
CA SER A 293 -37.41 16.37 32.79
C SER A 293 -37.82 15.85 34.17
N ASN A 294 -36.89 15.25 34.92
CA ASN A 294 -37.00 15.25 36.37
C ASN A 294 -35.64 15.37 37.04
N GLN A 295 -35.64 16.16 38.11
CA GLN A 295 -34.49 16.74 38.78
C GLN A 295 -34.57 16.35 40.25
N THR A 296 -33.51 15.77 40.81
CA THR A 296 -33.40 15.59 42.27
C THR A 296 -32.01 15.99 42.75
N GLN A 297 -31.99 16.93 43.69
CA GLN A 297 -30.80 17.35 44.44
C GLN A 297 -30.70 16.53 45.74
N ASN A 298 -29.49 16.40 46.30
CA ASN A 298 -29.28 16.47 47.77
C ASN A 298 -27.80 16.65 48.17
N THR A 299 -27.51 17.88 48.61
CA THR A 299 -26.55 18.39 49.63
C THR A 299 -26.58 17.64 50.99
N VAL A 300 -25.63 17.64 51.95
CA VAL A 300 -24.33 18.36 52.25
C VAL A 300 -23.36 17.43 53.05
N THR A 301 -22.05 17.39 52.76
CA THR A 301 -20.92 17.65 53.73
C THR A 301 -19.50 17.52 53.11
N PRO A 302 -18.44 18.12 53.71
CA PRO A 302 -17.08 18.16 53.14
C PRO A 302 -15.97 17.44 53.94
N GLY A 303 -14.81 17.25 53.28
CA GLY A 303 -13.52 16.92 53.89
C GLY A 303 -12.35 17.39 53.01
N SER A 304 -11.27 17.90 53.61
CA SER A 304 -10.04 18.43 52.99
C SER A 304 -8.86 18.12 53.93
N PRO A 305 -7.58 18.25 53.50
CA PRO A 305 -7.02 18.41 52.14
C PRO A 305 -5.84 17.41 51.88
N ASP A 306 -4.90 17.82 51.03
CA ASP A 306 -3.50 17.34 50.89
C ASP A 306 -3.18 16.07 50.07
N SER A 307 -2.78 16.30 48.82
CA SER A 307 -1.40 15.96 48.39
C SER A 307 -1.05 16.69 47.09
N SER A 308 0.05 17.42 47.11
CA SER A 308 0.56 18.20 45.98
C SER A 308 1.42 17.33 45.06
N SER A 309 1.21 17.46 43.75
CA SER A 309 2.16 17.04 42.72
C SER A 309 1.97 17.95 41.50
N PRO A 310 3.03 18.63 41.02
CA PRO A 310 2.89 19.62 39.96
C PRO A 310 2.64 18.93 38.63
N LYS A 311 1.37 18.91 38.20
CA LYS A 311 0.97 18.48 36.86
C LYS A 311 1.48 19.52 35.86
N MET A 312 2.59 19.22 35.19
CA MET A 312 3.12 20.02 34.09
C MET A 312 1.99 20.32 33.08
N PRO A 313 1.76 21.57 32.67
CA PRO A 313 0.85 21.86 31.57
C PRO A 313 1.40 21.27 30.27
N PRO A 314 0.54 20.84 29.33
CA PRO A 314 0.99 20.44 28.00
C PRO A 314 1.64 21.64 27.29
N PRO A 315 2.60 21.43 26.37
CA PRO A 315 3.28 22.51 25.67
C PRO A 315 2.34 23.24 24.70
N THR A 316 1.60 24.23 25.22
CA THR A 316 0.94 25.28 24.44
C THR A 316 2.01 26.20 23.82
N GLY A 317 2.69 25.68 22.80
CA GLY A 317 3.87 26.29 22.20
C GLY A 317 4.15 25.87 20.76
N SER A 318 3.19 25.24 20.08
CA SER A 318 3.22 25.18 18.62
C SER A 318 2.68 26.50 18.09
N ALA A 319 3.58 27.36 17.62
CA ALA A 319 3.19 28.58 16.89
C ALA A 319 2.23 28.21 15.75
N ALA A 320 1.30 29.10 15.44
CA ALA A 320 0.35 28.96 14.33
C ALA A 320 1.07 29.11 12.98
N GLY A 321 1.93 28.14 12.65
CA GLY A 321 2.48 28.00 11.30
C GLY A 321 1.32 27.88 10.33
N ALA A 322 1.34 28.71 9.29
CA ALA A 322 0.26 28.80 8.31
C ALA A 322 -0.13 27.39 7.84
N PHE A 323 -1.36 26.96 8.17
CA PHE A 323 -1.88 25.67 7.75
C PHE A 323 -1.98 25.66 6.23
N ARG A 324 -0.95 25.15 5.55
CA ARG A 324 -1.03 24.89 4.12
C ARG A 324 -2.26 24.03 3.86
N PRO A 325 -3.14 24.41 2.91
CA PRO A 325 -4.34 23.64 2.63
C PRO A 325 -3.95 22.20 2.31
N ARG A 326 -4.56 21.24 3.00
CA ARG A 326 -4.21 19.82 2.85
C ARG A 326 -4.53 19.38 1.43
N VAL A 327 -3.50 18.94 0.72
CA VAL A 327 -3.64 18.37 -0.61
C VAL A 327 -4.40 17.03 -0.49
N ALA A 328 -5.24 16.69 -1.46
CA ALA A 328 -5.93 15.40 -1.46
C ALA A 328 -4.89 14.26 -1.61
N PRO A 329 -5.00 13.12 -0.90
CA PRO A 329 -3.96 12.07 -0.92
C PRO A 329 -3.61 11.50 -2.30
N LEU A 330 -4.55 11.58 -3.27
CA LEU A 330 -4.30 11.21 -4.66
C LEU A 330 -3.40 12.22 -5.39
N ALA A 331 -3.54 13.51 -5.10
CA ALA A 331 -2.69 14.56 -5.66
C ALA A 331 -1.30 14.56 -5.00
N GLU A 332 -1.21 14.34 -3.67
CA GLU A 332 0.08 14.06 -3.00
C GLU A 332 0.83 12.89 -3.66
N ARG A 333 0.13 11.78 -3.88
CA ARG A 333 0.68 10.60 -4.58
C ARG A 333 1.19 10.95 -5.97
N LYS A 334 0.46 11.77 -6.74
CA LYS A 334 0.90 12.17 -8.08
C LYS A 334 2.21 12.96 -8.00
N ILE A 335 2.34 13.92 -7.08
CA ILE A 335 3.58 14.70 -6.90
C ILE A 335 4.78 13.79 -6.60
N TYR A 336 4.63 12.81 -5.71
CA TYR A 336 5.71 11.85 -5.42
C TYR A 336 6.06 10.98 -6.64
N LEU A 337 5.06 10.55 -7.42
CA LEU A 337 5.29 9.75 -8.63
C LEU A 337 5.97 10.56 -9.75
N ASP A 338 5.54 11.81 -9.96
CA ASP A 338 6.14 12.72 -10.93
C ASP A 338 7.63 12.98 -10.58
N PHE A 339 7.95 13.22 -9.31
CA PHE A 339 9.33 13.33 -8.85
C PHE A 339 10.14 12.06 -9.07
N MET A 340 9.58 10.87 -8.77
CA MET A 340 10.30 9.61 -8.99
C MET A 340 10.46 9.24 -10.47
N ALA A 341 9.62 9.79 -11.36
CA ALA A 341 9.67 9.51 -12.80
C ALA A 341 10.88 10.15 -13.51
N GLN A 342 11.53 11.15 -12.91
CA GLN A 342 12.73 11.78 -13.46
C GLN A 342 13.98 10.86 -13.42
N PHE A 343 13.95 9.81 -12.60
CA PHE A 343 15.10 8.92 -12.42
C PHE A 343 15.15 7.86 -13.53
N LEU A 344 16.31 7.76 -14.19
CA LEU A 344 16.53 6.78 -15.24
C LEU A 344 16.62 5.35 -14.68
N ARG A 345 16.18 4.39 -15.50
CA ARG A 345 16.31 2.96 -15.22
C ARG A 345 17.80 2.56 -15.07
N PRO A 346 18.20 1.89 -13.98
CA PRO A 346 19.55 1.34 -13.86
C PRO A 346 19.79 0.22 -14.89
N SER A 347 20.91 0.30 -15.62
CA SER A 347 21.28 -0.63 -16.69
C SER A 347 21.57 -2.05 -16.21
N THR A 348 22.02 -2.21 -14.97
CA THR A 348 22.49 -3.47 -14.39
C THR A 348 21.40 -4.31 -13.73
N ARG A 349 20.16 -3.78 -13.61
CA ARG A 349 19.14 -4.44 -12.79
C ARG A 349 18.37 -5.52 -13.56
N PRO A 350 18.35 -6.79 -13.06
CA PRO A 350 17.46 -7.82 -13.59
C PRO A 350 15.98 -7.44 -13.47
N SER A 351 15.15 -7.90 -14.41
CA SER A 351 13.69 -7.79 -14.32
C SER A 351 13.17 -8.48 -13.06
N PHE A 352 12.35 -7.76 -12.27
CA PHE A 352 11.81 -8.28 -11.02
C PHE A 352 11.00 -9.55 -11.22
N GLU A 353 10.10 -9.56 -12.23
CA GLU A 353 9.21 -10.68 -12.53
C GLU A 353 9.94 -11.94 -13.00
N LYS A 354 10.98 -11.78 -13.83
CA LYS A 354 11.64 -12.92 -14.50
C LYS A 354 12.83 -13.48 -13.75
N ASN A 355 13.59 -12.62 -13.06
CA ASN A 355 14.95 -12.94 -12.63
C ASN A 355 15.19 -12.73 -11.12
N ILE A 356 14.38 -11.92 -10.43
CA ILE A 356 14.49 -11.74 -8.96
C ILE A 356 13.64 -12.81 -8.28
N GLY A 357 14.15 -14.04 -8.26
CA GLY A 357 13.49 -15.15 -7.56
C GLY A 357 13.46 -14.93 -6.04
N ARG A 358 12.45 -15.50 -5.38
CA ARG A 358 12.29 -15.51 -3.92
C ARG A 358 13.60 -15.77 -3.17
N VAL A 359 13.90 -14.93 -2.17
CA VAL A 359 15.00 -15.13 -1.23
C VAL A 359 14.60 -16.09 -0.12
N ALA A 360 13.37 -15.95 0.38
CA ALA A 360 12.91 -16.65 1.58
C ALA A 360 11.39 -16.85 1.54
N GLY A 361 10.88 -18.05 1.85
CA GLY A 361 9.44 -18.35 1.77
C GLY A 361 8.72 -18.53 3.10
N ASN A 362 7.40 -18.30 3.10
CA ASN A 362 6.50 -18.54 4.25
C ASN A 362 7.01 -17.92 5.57
N LEU A 363 7.55 -16.71 5.50
CA LEU A 363 8.20 -16.06 6.64
C LEU A 363 7.27 -15.05 7.30
N ASN A 364 6.98 -15.30 8.58
CA ASN A 364 6.38 -14.26 9.40
C ASN A 364 7.37 -13.08 9.56
N ASN A 365 6.82 -11.87 9.70
CA ASN A 365 7.60 -10.64 9.75
C ASN A 365 8.69 -10.67 10.83
N HIS A 366 8.43 -11.27 12.00
CA HIS A 366 9.44 -11.38 13.06
C HIS A 366 10.67 -12.21 12.65
N ARG A 367 10.49 -13.34 11.95
CA ARG A 367 11.61 -14.14 11.43
C ARG A 367 12.35 -13.41 10.32
N ALA A 368 11.65 -12.70 9.43
CA ALA A 368 12.27 -11.87 8.40
C ALA A 368 13.15 -10.78 9.04
N THR A 369 12.62 -9.98 9.97
CA THR A 369 13.39 -8.96 10.71
C THR A 369 14.58 -9.55 11.48
N ALA A 370 14.39 -10.69 12.17
CA ALA A 370 15.48 -11.34 12.90
C ALA A 370 16.58 -11.87 11.98
N MET A 371 16.22 -12.36 10.78
CA MET A 371 17.16 -12.78 9.75
C MET A 371 17.94 -11.59 9.20
N LEU A 372 17.28 -10.47 8.88
CA LEU A 372 17.93 -9.26 8.38
C LEU A 372 18.92 -8.68 9.40
N ARG A 373 18.56 -8.63 10.70
CA ARG A 373 19.49 -8.26 11.78
C ARG A 373 20.72 -9.16 11.91
N SER A 374 20.64 -10.42 11.42
CA SER A 374 21.81 -11.30 11.36
C SER A 374 22.74 -10.98 10.19
N LEU A 375 22.28 -10.20 9.21
CA LEU A 375 23.08 -9.72 8.09
C LEU A 375 23.93 -8.53 8.48
N ASP A 376 23.48 -7.64 9.37
CA ASP A 376 24.14 -6.38 9.81
C ASP A 376 25.65 -6.49 10.12
N LYS A 377 26.17 -7.69 10.35
CA LYS A 377 27.60 -8.00 10.51
C LYS A 377 28.39 -8.09 9.18
N ARG A 378 27.80 -7.81 8.01
CA ARG A 378 28.41 -8.08 6.70
C ARG A 378 28.24 -7.02 5.59
N PRO A 379 27.09 -6.36 5.36
CA PRO A 379 26.92 -5.53 4.19
C PRO A 379 27.59 -4.16 4.38
N SER A 380 28.04 -3.58 3.27
CA SER A 380 28.45 -2.16 3.19
C SER A 380 27.27 -1.19 3.29
N ARG A 381 26.03 -1.70 3.20
CA ARG A 381 24.77 -0.95 3.17
C ARG A 381 23.79 -1.49 4.21
N PRO A 382 23.03 -0.65 4.92
CA PRO A 382 22.01 -1.13 5.85
C PRO A 382 20.83 -1.80 5.11
N PRO A 383 20.24 -2.88 5.66
CA PRO A 383 19.07 -3.52 5.06
C PRO A 383 17.79 -2.74 5.38
N LEU A 384 16.99 -2.41 4.35
CA LEU A 384 15.68 -1.78 4.51
C LEU A 384 14.55 -2.79 4.26
N TYR A 385 13.64 -2.97 5.22
CA TYR A 385 12.51 -3.90 5.10
C TYR A 385 11.22 -3.30 5.66
N LEU A 386 10.30 -2.97 4.75
CA LEU A 386 9.06 -2.23 5.03
C LEU A 386 7.84 -3.01 4.50
N PRO A 387 7.46 -4.13 5.16
CA PRO A 387 6.44 -5.05 4.66
C PRO A 387 5.07 -4.37 4.51
N HIS A 388 4.50 -4.47 3.31
CA HIS A 388 3.26 -3.80 2.88
C HIS A 388 3.22 -2.27 3.09
N ARG A 389 4.39 -1.62 3.19
CA ARG A 389 4.57 -0.16 3.26
C ARG A 389 5.43 0.41 2.12
N THR A 390 5.59 -0.37 1.06
CA THR A 390 6.34 0.00 -0.14
C THR A 390 5.39 -0.02 -1.34
N LEU A 391 5.40 1.03 -2.15
CA LEU A 391 4.58 1.19 -3.34
C LEU A 391 5.49 1.33 -4.56
N TRP A 392 5.28 0.54 -5.61
CA TRP A 392 6.06 0.64 -6.85
C TRP A 392 5.61 1.83 -7.69
N CYS A 393 6.56 2.64 -8.16
CA CYS A 393 6.28 3.80 -9.03
C CYS A 393 6.04 3.40 -10.50
N THR A 394 6.47 2.21 -10.88
CA THR A 394 6.54 1.71 -12.26
C THR A 394 6.09 0.26 -12.31
N LYS A 395 5.53 -0.19 -13.45
CA LYS A 395 5.07 -1.59 -13.62
C LYS A 395 6.23 -2.57 -13.51
N GLU A 396 7.40 -2.17 -13.98
CA GLU A 396 8.67 -2.89 -13.96
C GLU A 396 9.28 -3.00 -12.54
N LYS A 397 8.59 -2.47 -11.50
CA LYS A 397 9.03 -2.42 -10.10
C LYS A 397 10.42 -1.78 -9.93
N LEU A 398 10.75 -0.77 -10.75
CA LEU A 398 12.05 -0.11 -10.78
C LEU A 398 12.26 0.76 -9.54
N HIS A 399 11.59 1.91 -9.50
CA HIS A 399 11.60 2.82 -8.37
C HIS A 399 10.39 2.54 -7.46
N ALA A 400 10.52 2.89 -6.19
CA ALA A 400 9.43 2.77 -5.22
C ALA A 400 9.28 4.05 -4.38
N LEU A 401 8.14 4.18 -3.73
CA LEU A 401 7.94 5.02 -2.56
C LEU A 401 7.85 4.10 -1.34
N CYS A 402 8.34 4.54 -0.18
CA CYS A 402 8.00 3.88 1.08
C CYS A 402 7.40 4.86 2.09
N PHE A 403 6.49 4.32 2.90
CA PHE A 403 5.67 5.07 3.83
C PHE A 403 5.98 4.60 5.26
N GLU A 404 6.56 5.49 6.04
CA GLU A 404 6.96 5.20 7.42
C GLU A 404 6.10 6.06 8.36
N PRO A 405 5.53 5.52 9.46
CA PRO A 405 4.74 6.34 10.36
C PRO A 405 5.62 7.40 11.00
N THR A 406 5.13 8.64 11.06
CA THR A 406 5.81 9.81 11.66
C THR A 406 6.08 9.65 13.15
N MET A 407 5.22 8.92 13.86
CA MET A 407 5.28 8.71 15.30
C MET A 407 5.17 7.22 15.62
N VAL A 408 5.93 6.75 16.60
CA VAL A 408 5.94 5.37 17.11
C VAL A 408 5.71 5.38 18.62
N TYR A 409 4.80 4.53 19.07
CA TYR A 409 4.46 4.33 20.47
C TYR A 409 5.41 3.30 21.11
N SER A 410 6.19 3.76 22.08
CA SER A 410 7.06 2.90 22.89
C SER A 410 6.26 2.35 24.07
N GLN A 411 5.77 1.11 23.95
CA GLN A 411 5.02 0.45 25.03
C GLN A 411 5.80 0.31 26.35
N ALA A 412 7.14 0.28 26.29
CA ALA A 412 7.99 0.20 27.47
C ALA A 412 8.10 1.54 28.22
N ALA A 413 7.97 2.67 27.51
CA ALA A 413 7.92 4.00 28.10
C ALA A 413 6.48 4.47 28.38
N GLY A 414 5.49 3.92 27.66
CA GLY A 414 4.12 4.45 27.63
C GLY A 414 3.97 5.71 26.76
N GLU A 415 4.98 6.05 25.97
CA GLU A 415 5.13 7.37 25.33
C GLU A 415 5.22 7.28 23.79
N TRP A 416 4.81 8.37 23.15
CA TRP A 416 4.96 8.60 21.72
C TRP A 416 6.29 9.27 21.40
N SER A 417 6.96 8.78 20.37
CA SER A 417 8.27 9.29 19.91
C SER A 417 8.27 9.51 18.40
N ALA A 418 9.05 10.49 17.93
CA ALA A 418 9.24 10.71 16.49
C ALA A 418 10.00 9.52 15.87
N ASN A 419 9.58 9.09 14.69
CA ASN A 419 10.19 7.95 14.01
C ASN A 419 11.21 8.41 12.97
N GLU A 420 12.48 8.29 13.32
CA GLU A 420 13.60 8.68 12.46
C GLU A 420 14.24 7.49 11.73
N SER A 421 13.60 6.31 11.76
CA SER A 421 14.17 5.05 11.25
C SER A 421 14.66 5.15 9.79
N VAL A 422 13.81 5.68 8.90
CA VAL A 422 14.11 5.89 7.48
C VAL A 422 14.72 7.28 7.23
N GLN A 423 14.37 8.29 8.04
CA GLN A 423 14.93 9.65 7.96
C GLN A 423 16.48 9.63 8.03
N ARG A 424 17.05 8.77 8.90
CA ARG A 424 18.51 8.59 9.06
C ARG A 424 19.18 7.86 7.89
N LEU A 425 18.41 7.31 6.96
CA LEU A 425 18.89 6.65 5.75
C LEU A 425 18.84 7.56 4.51
N CYS A 426 18.18 8.72 4.59
CA CYS A 426 18.14 9.70 3.50
C CYS A 426 19.55 10.09 3.06
N GLY A 427 19.79 10.09 1.74
CA GLY A 427 21.11 10.34 1.14
C GLY A 427 22.06 9.12 1.15
N THR A 428 21.60 7.93 1.55
CA THR A 428 22.42 6.71 1.60
C THR A 428 21.88 5.59 0.69
N GLU A 429 22.75 4.64 0.34
CA GLU A 429 22.36 3.40 -0.33
C GLU A 429 21.94 2.34 0.69
N VAL A 430 20.84 1.65 0.40
CA VAL A 430 20.25 0.57 1.22
C VAL A 430 20.04 -0.69 0.39
N ASP A 431 20.14 -1.84 1.04
CA ASP A 431 19.72 -3.13 0.45
C ASP A 431 18.22 -3.32 0.71
N LEU A 432 17.37 -3.16 -0.32
CA LEU A 432 15.92 -3.18 -0.16
C LEU A 432 15.36 -4.60 -0.17
N PHE A 433 14.59 -4.93 0.86
CA PHE A 433 13.81 -6.16 0.98
C PHE A 433 12.31 -5.83 0.98
N VAL A 434 11.55 -6.60 0.22
CA VAL A 434 10.10 -6.46 0.10
C VAL A 434 9.40 -7.78 0.40
N LEU A 435 8.18 -7.68 0.92
CA LEU A 435 7.28 -8.80 1.14
C LEU A 435 6.22 -8.77 0.05
N ASP A 436 6.17 -9.81 -0.79
CA ASP A 436 5.10 -10.03 -1.77
C ASP A 436 4.38 -11.32 -1.34
N GLU A 437 3.06 -11.26 -1.18
CA GLU A 437 2.25 -12.32 -0.54
C GLU A 437 2.78 -12.74 0.85
N SER A 438 3.42 -13.92 0.95
CA SER A 438 4.07 -14.46 2.16
C SER A 438 5.59 -14.67 2.01
N ASP A 439 6.13 -14.19 0.89
CA ASP A 439 7.46 -14.49 0.41
C ASP A 439 8.32 -13.21 0.34
N MET A 440 9.56 -13.32 0.82
CA MET A 440 10.47 -12.18 0.92
C MET A 440 11.43 -12.18 -0.28
N TYR A 441 11.53 -11.02 -0.92
CA TYR A 441 12.35 -10.76 -2.09
C TYR A 441 13.39 -9.69 -1.79
N TYR A 442 14.60 -9.84 -2.34
CA TYR A 442 15.61 -8.78 -2.35
C TYR A 442 15.41 -7.97 -3.64
N ALA A 443 14.96 -6.73 -3.53
CA ALA A 443 14.60 -5.91 -4.67
C ALA A 443 15.81 -5.31 -5.42
N GLY A 444 16.96 -5.20 -4.74
CA GLY A 444 18.20 -4.61 -5.24
C GLY A 444 18.76 -3.53 -4.29
N VAL A 445 19.66 -2.71 -4.83
CA VAL A 445 20.28 -1.58 -4.14
C VAL A 445 19.52 -0.31 -4.48
N TYR A 446 19.17 0.48 -3.46
CA TYR A 446 18.35 1.67 -3.59
C TYR A 446 18.97 2.87 -2.87
N PHE A 447 18.93 4.04 -3.49
CA PHE A 447 19.24 5.32 -2.85
C PHE A 447 17.97 5.94 -2.28
N VAL A 448 18.03 6.44 -1.04
CA VAL A 448 16.88 6.99 -0.31
C VAL A 448 16.82 8.50 -0.44
N HIS A 449 15.72 9.02 -1.00
CA HIS A 449 15.41 10.44 -1.13
C HIS A 449 14.43 10.88 -0.05
N ASP A 450 14.71 12.02 0.59
CA ASP A 450 13.74 12.69 1.45
C ASP A 450 12.73 13.46 0.59
N MET A 451 11.43 13.17 0.77
CA MET A 451 10.34 13.82 0.06
C MET A 451 9.70 14.95 0.89
N SER A 452 10.21 15.24 2.09
CA SER A 452 9.70 16.27 3.00
C SER A 452 9.67 17.69 2.38
N ALA A 453 10.58 17.96 1.43
CA ALA A 453 10.63 19.19 0.67
C ALA A 453 9.50 19.33 -0.36
N LEU A 454 8.93 18.21 -0.84
CA LEU A 454 7.80 18.20 -1.78
C LEU A 454 6.47 18.33 -1.05
N HIS A 455 6.35 17.68 0.11
CA HIS A 455 5.17 17.74 0.95
C HIS A 455 5.57 17.54 2.42
N PRO A 456 5.01 18.34 3.36
CA PRO A 456 5.33 18.18 4.77
C PRO A 456 4.96 16.78 5.28
N PRO A 457 5.73 16.22 6.23
CA PRO A 457 5.44 14.92 6.83
C PRO A 457 4.08 14.94 7.53
N GLY A 458 3.39 13.80 7.50
CA GLY A 458 2.02 13.68 7.99
C GLY A 458 0.96 13.63 6.90
N SER A 459 1.30 13.06 5.74
CA SER A 459 0.34 12.62 4.73
C SER A 459 -0.62 11.57 5.31
N ILE A 460 -1.86 11.59 4.82
CA ILE A 460 -2.82 10.50 5.07
C ILE A 460 -2.35 9.28 4.29
N LEU A 461 -2.42 8.11 4.93
CA LEU A 461 -1.99 6.84 4.35
C LEU A 461 -2.68 6.59 2.98
N PRO A 462 -1.92 6.33 1.89
CA PRO A 462 -2.52 5.93 0.62
C PRO A 462 -3.29 4.61 0.75
N ARG A 463 -4.40 4.45 0.00
CA ARG A 463 -5.26 3.25 0.05
C ARG A 463 -4.51 1.95 -0.23
N ASP A 464 -3.47 2.00 -1.06
CA ASP A 464 -2.64 0.85 -1.46
C ASP A 464 -1.65 0.41 -0.37
N ILE A 465 -1.47 1.21 0.70
CA ILE A 465 -0.59 0.88 1.82
C ILE A 465 -1.41 0.24 2.94
N SER A 466 -0.91 -0.87 3.49
CA SER A 466 -1.63 -1.58 4.54
C SER A 466 -1.71 -0.75 5.83
N PHE A 467 -2.93 -0.39 6.22
CA PHE A 467 -3.24 0.24 7.50
C PHE A 467 -2.69 -0.59 8.67
N THR A 468 -2.96 -1.90 8.68
CA THR A 468 -2.47 -2.83 9.70
C THR A 468 -0.94 -2.89 9.77
N ALA A 469 -0.24 -2.86 8.64
CA ALA A 469 1.23 -2.83 8.62
C ALA A 469 1.82 -1.50 9.11
N THR A 470 1.07 -0.40 8.93
CA THR A 470 1.42 0.92 9.47
C THR A 470 1.22 0.97 10.98
N MET A 471 0.06 0.53 11.47
CA MET A 471 -0.24 0.42 12.91
C MET A 471 0.75 -0.52 13.64
N ARG A 472 1.21 -1.59 12.97
CA ARG A 472 2.29 -2.45 13.47
C ARG A 472 3.60 -1.67 13.65
N ALA A 473 4.01 -0.89 12.65
CA ALA A 473 5.23 -0.08 12.74
C ALA A 473 5.14 1.01 13.81
N MET A 474 3.95 1.58 14.03
CA MET A 474 3.66 2.50 15.13
C MET A 474 3.77 1.88 16.53
N GLY A 475 4.13 0.59 16.65
CA GLY A 475 4.27 -0.09 17.94
C GLY A 475 2.94 -0.52 18.57
N LEU A 476 1.81 -0.32 17.89
CA LEU A 476 0.47 -0.55 18.45
C LEU A 476 0.02 -2.02 18.39
N GLU A 477 0.70 -2.90 17.64
CA GLU A 477 0.27 -4.31 17.46
C GLU A 477 0.13 -5.09 18.78
N ARG A 478 0.95 -4.81 19.80
CA ARG A 478 0.87 -5.52 21.09
C ARG A 478 -0.15 -4.93 22.09
N LEU A 479 -0.92 -3.91 21.69
CA LEU A 479 -2.09 -3.47 22.47
C LEU A 479 -3.26 -4.49 22.38
N ARG A 480 -3.08 -5.59 21.63
CA ARG A 480 -3.94 -6.79 21.67
C ARG A 480 -3.96 -7.42 23.06
N LEU A 481 -4.90 -7.00 23.89
CA LEU A 481 -5.23 -7.64 25.16
C LEU A 481 -5.56 -9.13 24.93
N GLY A 482 -4.77 -10.02 25.53
CA GLY A 482 -5.05 -11.47 25.58
C GLY A 482 -4.99 -12.21 24.24
N GLY A 483 -4.35 -11.66 23.19
CA GLY A 483 -4.19 -12.35 21.91
C GLY A 483 -5.45 -12.45 21.03
N ARG A 484 -6.52 -11.72 21.39
CA ARG A 484 -7.69 -11.53 20.53
C ARG A 484 -7.38 -10.57 19.36
N GLU A 485 -8.36 -10.38 18.46
CA GLU A 485 -8.30 -9.34 17.43
C GLU A 485 -8.00 -7.96 18.06
N PRO A 486 -7.33 -7.03 17.34
CA PRO A 486 -6.99 -5.73 17.89
C PRO A 486 -8.24 -4.97 18.32
N ASP A 487 -8.21 -4.48 19.56
CA ASP A 487 -9.23 -3.58 20.07
C ASP A 487 -9.17 -2.25 19.31
N TYR A 488 -10.12 -2.06 18.39
CA TYR A 488 -10.18 -0.88 17.54
C TYR A 488 -10.50 0.39 18.32
N GLU A 489 -11.20 0.30 19.46
CA GLU A 489 -11.51 1.45 20.31
C GLU A 489 -10.22 1.92 21.00
N LEU A 490 -9.50 1.01 21.66
CA LEU A 490 -8.21 1.31 22.30
C LEU A 490 -7.16 1.83 21.30
N LEU A 491 -7.11 1.29 20.07
CA LEU A 491 -6.26 1.82 19.01
C LEU A 491 -6.65 3.24 18.60
N THR A 492 -7.95 3.52 18.52
CA THR A 492 -8.51 4.81 18.13
C THR A 492 -8.28 5.87 19.21
N GLU A 493 -8.41 5.49 20.49
CA GLU A 493 -8.06 6.33 21.64
C GLU A 493 -6.56 6.65 21.65
N LYS A 494 -5.69 5.65 21.47
CA LYS A 494 -4.24 5.86 21.41
C LYS A 494 -3.83 6.77 20.26
N LEU A 495 -4.48 6.68 19.09
CA LEU A 495 -4.26 7.63 18.00
C LEU A 495 -4.78 9.04 18.33
N ALA A 496 -5.85 9.17 19.11
CA ALA A 496 -6.40 10.47 19.53
C ALA A 496 -5.44 11.28 20.42
N GLU A 497 -4.51 10.62 21.12
CA GLU A 497 -3.48 11.27 21.95
C GLU A 497 -2.52 12.17 21.13
N VAL A 498 -2.35 11.87 19.83
CA VAL A 498 -1.36 12.54 18.96
C VAL A 498 -2.01 13.16 17.72
N PHE A 499 -3.09 12.56 17.21
CA PHE A 499 -3.73 12.96 15.96
C PHE A 499 -5.22 13.25 16.20
N ALA A 500 -5.61 14.54 16.10
CA ALA A 500 -6.97 14.99 16.37
C ALA A 500 -8.06 14.30 15.53
N ASP A 501 -7.74 13.87 14.30
CA ASP A 501 -8.64 13.11 13.42
C ASP A 501 -8.51 11.59 13.57
N ARG A 502 -7.77 11.11 14.59
CA ARG A 502 -7.61 9.69 14.96
C ARG A 502 -7.06 8.81 13.82
N ARG A 503 -6.31 9.40 12.88
CA ARG A 503 -5.74 8.70 11.72
C ARG A 503 -4.22 8.66 11.80
N PRO A 504 -3.58 7.52 11.47
CA PRO A 504 -2.13 7.42 11.42
C PRO A 504 -1.56 8.35 10.35
N ARG A 505 -0.37 8.87 10.63
CA ARG A 505 0.33 9.86 9.80
C ARG A 505 1.66 9.32 9.33
N THR A 506 1.93 9.43 8.02
CA THR A 506 3.15 8.91 7.41
C THR A 506 4.04 10.00 6.85
N ALA A 507 5.33 9.73 6.83
CA ALA A 507 6.30 10.38 5.95
C ALA A 507 6.50 9.49 4.72
N CYS A 508 6.69 10.12 3.57
CA CYS A 508 6.98 9.46 2.29
C CYS A 508 8.47 9.61 1.98
N PHE A 509 9.11 8.53 1.52
CA PHE A 509 10.50 8.55 1.06
C PHE A 509 10.60 7.94 -0.33
N GLY A 510 11.41 8.55 -1.19
CA GLY A 510 11.67 8.07 -2.53
C GLY A 510 12.76 7.00 -2.51
N LEU A 511 12.51 5.83 -3.10
CA LEU A 511 13.48 4.74 -3.23
C LEU A 511 13.88 4.63 -4.71
N GLN A 512 15.03 5.21 -5.06
CA GLN A 512 15.58 5.12 -6.40
C GLN A 512 16.44 3.85 -6.52
N CYS A 513 16.06 2.90 -7.36
CA CYS A 513 16.95 1.76 -7.64
C CYS A 513 18.20 2.23 -8.39
N VAL A 514 19.37 1.91 -7.84
CA VAL A 514 20.68 2.24 -8.43
C VAL A 514 21.40 0.99 -8.97
N GLY A 515 21.05 -0.21 -8.49
CA GLY A 515 21.66 -1.45 -8.96
C GLY A 515 21.09 -2.70 -8.29
N PHE A 516 21.81 -3.81 -8.41
CA PHE A 516 21.42 -5.10 -7.83
C PHE A 516 22.66 -5.89 -7.39
N ASP A 517 22.74 -6.24 -6.11
CA ASP A 517 23.84 -7.03 -5.59
C ASP A 517 23.61 -8.53 -5.83
N GLY A 518 24.17 -9.02 -6.94
CA GLY A 518 24.05 -10.42 -7.34
C GLY A 518 24.79 -11.40 -6.41
N GLU A 519 25.76 -10.97 -5.61
CA GLU A 519 26.48 -11.84 -4.67
C GLU A 519 25.72 -11.98 -3.35
N LEU A 520 25.24 -10.85 -2.80
CA LEU A 520 24.33 -10.85 -1.66
C LEU A 520 23.08 -11.69 -1.96
N TYR A 521 22.47 -11.48 -3.13
CA TYR A 521 21.30 -12.25 -3.56
C TYR A 521 21.55 -13.77 -3.56
N ARG A 522 22.64 -14.23 -4.21
CA ARG A 522 23.03 -15.65 -4.22
C ARG A 522 23.28 -16.17 -2.81
N THR A 523 24.08 -15.45 -2.02
CA THR A 523 24.42 -15.81 -0.64
C THR A 523 23.19 -15.98 0.26
N LEU A 524 22.19 -15.10 0.11
CA LEU A 524 20.94 -15.20 0.87
C LEU A 524 20.10 -16.40 0.41
N ARG A 525 19.91 -16.52 -0.91
CA ARG A 525 19.14 -17.61 -1.52
C ARG A 525 19.68 -18.99 -1.14
N ASP A 526 21.00 -19.15 -1.13
CA ASP A 526 21.65 -20.42 -0.80
C ASP A 526 21.53 -20.75 0.70
N LYS A 527 21.77 -19.78 1.59
CA LYS A 527 21.58 -19.94 3.05
C LYS A 527 20.16 -20.35 3.41
N LEU A 528 19.16 -19.85 2.68
CA LEU A 528 17.74 -20.05 3.01
C LEU A 528 17.18 -21.32 2.37
N ARG A 529 17.56 -21.64 1.12
CA ARG A 529 17.28 -22.94 0.51
C ARG A 529 17.91 -24.10 1.28
N GLY A 530 19.12 -23.90 1.84
CA GLY A 530 19.77 -24.88 2.72
C GLY A 530 18.97 -25.17 3.99
N ARG A 531 18.22 -24.19 4.53
CA ARG A 531 17.29 -24.39 5.66
C ARG A 531 15.99 -25.07 5.25
N GLU A 532 15.38 -24.70 4.12
CA GLU A 532 14.15 -25.35 3.63
C GLU A 532 14.38 -26.84 3.34
N ARG A 533 15.55 -27.22 2.82
CA ARG A 533 15.95 -28.64 2.63
C ARG A 533 16.42 -29.34 3.92
N GLY A 534 16.50 -28.63 5.04
CA GLY A 534 16.90 -29.15 6.35
C GLY A 534 15.86 -30.06 7.02
N VAL A 535 14.90 -30.63 6.27
CA VAL A 535 13.95 -31.66 6.74
C VAL A 535 14.72 -32.95 6.99
N ARG A 536 15.36 -32.98 8.17
CA ARG A 536 16.31 -34.01 8.64
C ARG A 536 17.43 -34.25 7.63
N PRO A 537 18.69 -33.84 7.90
CA PRO A 537 19.77 -34.75 7.54
C PRO A 537 19.34 -36.11 8.07
N GLY A 538 19.13 -37.07 7.16
CA GLY A 538 19.00 -38.46 7.56
C GLY A 538 20.18 -38.72 8.48
N ARG A 539 19.92 -39.31 9.66
CA ARG A 539 21.04 -39.80 10.48
C ARG A 539 21.97 -40.49 9.49
N PRO A 540 23.27 -40.12 9.40
CA PRO A 540 24.18 -40.93 8.62
C PRO A 540 23.92 -42.35 9.10
N LEU A 541 23.59 -43.23 8.15
CA LEU A 541 23.46 -44.64 8.47
C LEU A 541 24.85 -44.99 8.96
N VAL A 542 25.01 -45.04 10.28
CA VAL A 542 26.23 -45.52 10.89
C VAL A 542 26.19 -46.97 10.52
N ASP A 543 26.91 -47.30 9.44
CA ASP A 543 27.17 -48.68 9.06
C ASP A 543 27.81 -49.31 10.28
N ALA A 544 26.97 -50.03 11.02
CA ALA A 544 27.33 -50.71 12.24
C ALA A 544 28.20 -51.88 11.83
N ALA A 545 29.48 -51.60 11.62
CA ALA A 545 30.56 -52.56 11.63
C ALA A 545 30.74 -53.12 13.05
N GLU A 546 29.67 -53.72 13.61
CA GLU A 546 29.70 -54.50 14.83
C GLU A 546 29.75 -55.99 14.47
N SER A 547 30.67 -56.68 15.15
CA SER A 547 31.10 -58.05 14.87
C SER A 547 29.99 -59.10 15.05
N PRO A 548 30.15 -60.29 14.44
CA PRO A 548 29.20 -61.40 14.58
C PRO A 548 29.27 -62.02 15.99
N VAL A 549 28.53 -61.45 16.95
CA VAL A 549 28.32 -62.09 18.25
C VAL A 549 27.24 -63.17 18.13
N GLN A 550 27.69 -64.42 18.21
CA GLN A 550 26.84 -65.60 18.26
C GLN A 550 25.77 -65.47 19.37
N ARG A 551 24.50 -65.67 19.03
CA ARG A 551 23.45 -65.96 20.01
C ARG A 551 22.73 -67.27 19.66
N PRO A 552 22.31 -68.08 20.66
CA PRO A 552 21.99 -69.47 20.43
C PRO A 552 20.56 -69.65 19.93
N ALA A 553 20.36 -70.74 19.19
CA ALA A 553 19.04 -71.12 18.70
C ALA A 553 18.04 -71.34 19.85
N ARG A 554 16.85 -70.73 19.74
CA ARG A 554 15.63 -71.29 20.32
C ARG A 554 14.66 -71.65 19.20
N ARG A 555 14.41 -72.96 19.08
CA ARG A 555 13.43 -73.57 18.18
C ARG A 555 12.00 -73.33 18.68
N ALA A 556 11.06 -73.60 17.77
CA ALA A 556 9.63 -73.85 17.98
C ALA A 556 8.77 -72.60 18.27
N SER A 557 7.56 -72.46 17.71
CA SER A 557 6.87 -73.25 16.67
C SER A 557 5.53 -72.59 16.30
N SER A 558 5.00 -72.92 15.12
CA SER A 558 3.60 -72.65 14.69
C SER A 558 3.25 -71.18 14.38
N GLY A 559 2.61 -70.85 13.25
CA GLY A 559 2.20 -71.71 12.14
C GLY A 559 1.50 -70.95 11.00
N TYR A 560 1.56 -71.53 9.80
CA TYR A 560 0.69 -71.34 8.63
C TYR A 560 -0.34 -70.17 8.62
N ARG A 561 -0.23 -69.27 7.63
CA ARG A 561 -1.11 -69.31 6.43
C ARG A 561 -0.72 -68.34 5.29
N ARG A 562 -0.62 -68.93 4.08
CA ARG A 562 -0.95 -68.43 2.73
C ARG A 562 -0.39 -67.08 2.21
N ARG A 563 0.74 -67.26 1.52
CA ARG A 563 1.08 -66.78 0.17
C ARG A 563 -0.09 -66.65 -0.84
N LEU A 564 -0.05 -65.56 -1.60
CA LEU A 564 -0.51 -65.23 -2.98
C LEU A 564 0.01 -63.78 -3.13
N GLU A 565 1.12 -63.44 -3.79
CA GLU A 565 1.57 -63.71 -5.17
C GLU A 565 0.58 -63.21 -6.24
N ASP A 566 1.11 -62.26 -7.03
CA ASP A 566 0.64 -61.64 -8.29
C ASP A 566 -0.62 -60.73 -8.18
N GLU A 567 -0.73 -59.56 -8.83
CA GLU A 567 -0.28 -59.17 -10.18
C GLU A 567 0.14 -57.68 -10.32
N ASP A 568 0.88 -57.38 -11.40
CA ASP A 568 1.01 -56.04 -11.99
C ASP A 568 -0.33 -55.56 -12.59
N GLY A 569 -0.66 -54.27 -12.47
CA GLY A 569 -1.73 -53.71 -13.31
C GLY A 569 -2.30 -52.34 -12.92
N GLY A 570 -2.46 -51.49 -13.94
CA GLY A 570 -3.61 -50.58 -14.06
C GLY A 570 -3.71 -49.40 -13.07
N GLY A 571 -3.27 -48.22 -13.50
CA GLY A 571 -3.74 -46.97 -12.90
C GLY A 571 -5.16 -46.66 -13.36
N ASP A 572 -6.17 -47.11 -12.61
CA ASP A 572 -7.58 -46.82 -12.90
C ASP A 572 -8.09 -45.57 -12.16
N VAL A 573 -8.83 -44.76 -12.91
CA VAL A 573 -9.54 -43.57 -12.42
C VAL A 573 -10.75 -44.01 -11.61
N VAL A 574 -10.58 -44.15 -10.29
CA VAL A 574 -11.68 -44.45 -9.36
C VAL A 574 -12.70 -43.31 -9.40
N SER A 575 -13.88 -43.57 -9.99
CA SER A 575 -14.96 -42.59 -10.10
C SER A 575 -15.44 -42.11 -8.72
N GLU A 576 -15.92 -40.87 -8.68
CA GLU A 576 -16.29 -40.21 -7.43
C GLU A 576 -17.48 -40.90 -6.72
N GLU A 577 -18.39 -41.50 -7.50
CA GLU A 577 -19.52 -42.32 -7.01
C GLU A 577 -19.07 -43.49 -6.12
N ALA A 578 -17.92 -44.12 -6.41
CA ALA A 578 -17.39 -45.21 -5.59
C ALA A 578 -16.90 -44.73 -4.21
N ARG A 579 -16.58 -43.44 -4.06
CA ARG A 579 -16.27 -42.81 -2.76
C ARG A 579 -17.53 -42.40 -2.02
N GLU A 580 -18.56 -41.93 -2.73
CA GLU A 580 -19.86 -41.55 -2.16
C GLU A 580 -20.61 -42.75 -1.58
N ALA A 581 -20.71 -43.86 -2.33
CA ALA A 581 -21.32 -45.11 -1.85
C ALA A 581 -20.62 -45.70 -0.61
N LYS A 582 -19.33 -45.37 -0.40
CA LYS A 582 -18.56 -45.77 0.77
C LYS A 582 -18.73 -44.83 1.97
N ARG A 583 -19.19 -43.59 1.76
CA ARG A 583 -19.63 -42.68 2.82
C ARG A 583 -21.02 -43.05 3.33
N GLN A 584 -21.96 -43.39 2.46
CA GLN A 584 -23.33 -43.78 2.84
C GLN A 584 -23.44 -45.13 3.59
N ARG A 585 -22.34 -45.90 3.69
CA ARG A 585 -22.25 -47.16 4.46
C ARG A 585 -21.50 -47.01 5.79
N ARG A 586 -21.17 -45.80 6.20
CA ARG A 586 -20.54 -45.46 7.48
C ARG A 586 -21.44 -44.55 8.30
#